data_AF-A0A417RJ79-F1
#
_entry.id   AF-A0A417RJ79-F1
#
_cell.length_a   1.000
_cell.length_b   1.000
_cell.length_c   1.000
_cell.angle_alpha   90.00
_cell.angle_beta   90.00
_cell.angle_gamma   90.00
#
_symmetry.space_group_name_H-M   'P 1'
#
loop_
_entity.id
_entity.type
_entity.pdbx_description
1 polymer ?
#
loop_
_entity_poly.entity_id
_entity_poly.type
_entity_poly.pdbx_seq_one_letter_code
_entity_poly.pdbx_strand_id
1 'polypeptide(L)'
;MNYVVDSYENYKEENRLTTNNARKIEFVTTTRVLDEIIHGNMSCEPVTIEIEPDCINIMNFPGIDRSISEKTIAEGKSFVSRYYRNRRLGEFLKELDLSEGHSSGIPTIQEELEKNGSPRAEFFTDENRRAMRIRIPIHPAILEEYELENDNLLQNETSFETKGF
;
A
#
# COMPACT_ATOMS: atom_id res chain seq x y z
N MET A 1 4.52 5.41 -21.94
CA MET A 1 5.33 5.11 -20.74
C MET A 1 5.64 6.36 -19.92
N ASN A 2 6.15 7.47 -20.50
CA ASN A 2 6.49 8.69 -19.73
C ASN A 2 5.30 9.46 -19.14
N TYR A 3 4.11 9.37 -19.72
CA TYR A 3 2.94 10.14 -19.26
C TYR A 3 2.53 9.87 -17.81
N VAL A 4 2.69 8.63 -17.33
CA VAL A 4 2.36 8.27 -15.94
C VAL A 4 3.35 8.94 -14.99
N VAL A 5 4.65 8.84 -15.30
CA VAL A 5 5.74 9.47 -14.53
C VAL A 5 5.60 10.99 -14.54
N ASP A 6 5.39 11.58 -15.71
CA ASP A 6 5.17 13.03 -15.88
C ASP A 6 3.94 13.49 -15.08
N SER A 7 2.88 12.68 -14.99
CA SER A 7 1.71 13.01 -14.20
C SER A 7 1.96 12.97 -12.68
N TYR A 8 2.89 12.14 -12.19
CA TYR A 8 3.27 12.14 -10.78
C TYR A 8 4.17 13.32 -10.45
N GLU A 9 5.15 13.60 -11.30
CA GLU A 9 6.10 14.70 -11.09
C GLU A 9 5.40 16.06 -11.14
N ASN A 10 4.32 16.19 -11.91
CA ASN A 10 3.52 17.41 -11.99
C ASN A 10 2.32 17.44 -11.02
N TYR A 11 2.14 16.45 -10.15
CA TYR A 11 1.05 16.45 -9.17
C TYR A 11 1.37 17.41 -8.03
N LYS A 12 0.61 18.51 -7.94
CA LYS A 12 0.82 19.58 -6.96
C LYS A 12 0.72 19.05 -5.52
N GLU A 13 1.73 19.32 -4.69
CA GLU A 13 1.80 18.88 -3.28
C GLU A 13 0.59 19.31 -2.44
N GLU A 14 -0.02 20.43 -2.77
CA GLU A 14 -1.24 20.99 -2.15
C GLU A 14 -2.48 20.09 -2.26
N ASN A 15 -2.47 19.07 -3.13
CA ASN A 15 -3.51 18.04 -3.21
C ASN A 15 -3.20 16.78 -2.35
N ARG A 16 -2.09 16.75 -1.63
CA ARG A 16 -1.80 15.76 -0.59
C ARG A 16 -2.35 16.33 0.71
N LEU A 17 -3.47 15.79 1.22
CA LEU A 17 -3.92 16.14 2.57
C LEU A 17 -2.85 15.64 3.56
N THR A 18 -1.98 16.55 4.00
CA THR A 18 -0.98 16.31 5.04
C THR A 18 -1.61 16.69 6.38
N THR A 19 -2.23 15.72 7.03
CA THR A 19 -2.42 15.82 8.48
C THR A 19 -1.10 15.35 9.08
N ASN A 20 -0.52 16.08 10.03
CA ASN A 20 0.90 16.03 10.43
C ASN A 20 1.51 14.66 10.84
N ASN A 21 0.77 13.55 10.79
CA ASN A 21 1.28 12.19 11.03
C ASN A 21 0.99 11.19 9.91
N ALA A 22 0.21 11.54 8.87
CA ALA A 22 -0.10 10.62 7.78
C ALA A 22 -0.15 11.35 6.42
N ARG A 23 0.51 10.78 5.41
CA ARG A 23 0.43 11.28 4.02
C ARG A 23 -0.55 10.42 3.24
N LYS A 24 -1.66 11.01 2.80
CA LYS A 24 -2.60 10.37 1.88
C LYS A 24 -2.24 10.69 0.43
N ILE A 25 -2.00 9.67 -0.38
CA ILE A 25 -1.71 9.75 -1.80
C ILE A 25 -2.84 9.05 -2.55
N GLU A 26 -3.63 9.82 -3.28
CA GLU A 26 -4.69 9.29 -4.14
C GLU A 26 -4.13 9.11 -5.55
N PHE A 27 -4.15 7.87 -6.05
CA PHE A 27 -3.62 7.52 -7.36
C PHE A 27 -4.63 7.80 -8.48
N VAL A 28 -5.31 8.95 -8.42
CA VAL A 28 -6.42 9.31 -9.32
C VAL A 28 -5.96 9.30 -10.77
N THR A 29 -4.80 9.90 -11.08
CA THR A 29 -4.36 9.98 -12.47
C THR A 29 -3.90 8.64 -13.03
N THR A 30 -3.17 7.84 -12.25
CA THR A 30 -2.70 6.52 -12.70
C THR A 30 -3.87 5.55 -12.91
N THR A 31 -4.84 5.55 -12.00
CA THR A 31 -6.08 4.77 -12.18
C THR A 31 -6.86 5.25 -13.39
N ARG A 32 -7.01 6.56 -13.60
CA ARG A 32 -7.72 7.11 -14.76
C ARG A 32 -7.03 6.79 -16.09
N VAL A 33 -5.70 6.90 -16.15
CA VAL A 33 -4.91 6.58 -17.35
C VAL A 33 -4.99 5.08 -17.65
N LEU A 34 -4.89 4.22 -16.64
CA LEU A 34 -5.09 2.79 -16.82
C LEU A 34 -6.52 2.50 -17.30
N ASP A 35 -7.53 3.13 -16.72
CA ASP A 35 -8.93 2.96 -17.13
C ASP A 35 -9.18 3.41 -18.59
N GLU A 36 -8.61 4.55 -19.00
CA GLU A 36 -8.61 5.04 -20.38
C GLU A 36 -7.94 4.04 -21.34
N ILE A 37 -6.78 3.49 -20.98
CA ILE A 37 -6.05 2.50 -21.79
C ILE A 37 -6.86 1.20 -21.91
N ILE A 38 -7.51 0.78 -20.82
CA ILE A 38 -8.17 -0.52 -20.71
C ILE A 38 -9.61 -0.52 -21.26
N HIS A 39 -10.13 0.66 -21.65
CA HIS A 39 -11.41 0.84 -22.35
C HIS A 39 -12.56 0.05 -21.72
N GLY A 40 -12.84 0.29 -20.45
CA GLY A 40 -14.02 -0.31 -19.82
C GLY A 40 -14.33 0.34 -18.49
N ASN A 41 -15.20 1.36 -18.51
CA ASN A 41 -15.87 2.00 -17.37
C ASN A 41 -15.54 1.37 -16.01
N MET A 42 -14.32 1.56 -15.51
CA MET A 42 -14.05 1.25 -14.12
C MET A 42 -14.58 2.44 -13.34
N SER A 43 -15.87 2.39 -13.01
CA SER A 43 -16.43 3.23 -11.93
C SER A 43 -15.90 2.72 -10.57
N CYS A 44 -14.58 2.60 -10.46
CA CYS A 44 -13.88 2.24 -9.24
C CYS A 44 -13.40 3.53 -8.59
N GLU A 45 -13.63 3.63 -7.28
CA GLU A 45 -12.94 4.62 -6.48
C GLU A 45 -11.42 4.43 -6.63
N PRO A 46 -10.64 5.53 -6.66
CA PRO A 46 -9.20 5.45 -6.88
C PRO A 46 -8.54 4.63 -5.76
N VAL A 47 -7.50 3.88 -6.13
CA VAL A 47 -6.63 3.24 -5.12
C VAL A 47 -6.00 4.34 -4.28
N THR A 48 -6.19 4.22 -2.97
CA THR A 48 -5.67 5.17 -1.98
C THR A 48 -4.50 4.53 -1.27
N ILE A 49 -3.39 5.26 -1.14
CA ILE A 49 -2.28 4.87 -0.28
C ILE A 49 -2.15 5.87 0.85
N GLU A 50 -2.18 5.39 2.08
CA GLU A 50 -1.98 6.14 3.30
C GLU A 50 -0.65 5.69 3.90
N ILE A 51 0.28 6.64 4.06
CA ILE A 51 1.55 6.40 4.72
C ILE A 51 1.42 6.92 6.15
N GLU A 52 1.42 6.00 7.09
CA GLU A 52 1.43 6.25 8.54
C GLU A 52 2.85 6.07 9.09
N PRO A 53 3.14 6.49 10.34
CA PRO A 53 4.49 6.40 10.90
C PRO A 53 4.99 4.95 11.04
N ASP A 54 4.09 3.99 11.23
CA ASP A 54 4.39 2.58 11.50
C ASP A 54 4.03 1.65 10.32
N CYS A 55 3.38 2.14 9.27
CA CYS A 55 2.94 1.30 8.16
C CYS A 55 2.53 2.09 6.89
N ILE A 56 2.41 1.35 5.79
CA ILE A 56 1.75 1.78 4.57
C ILE A 56 0.42 1.03 4.44
N ASN A 57 -0.67 1.77 4.33
CA ASN A 57 -2.01 1.25 4.07
C ASN A 57 -2.40 1.48 2.60
N ILE A 58 -2.75 0.41 1.90
CA ILE A 58 -3.24 0.47 0.52
C ILE A 58 -4.71 0.06 0.53
N MET A 59 -5.59 0.97 0.13
CA MET A 59 -7.04 0.76 0.10
C MET A 59 -7.56 0.74 -1.33
N ASN A 60 -8.41 -0.25 -1.62
CA ASN A 60 -8.97 -0.48 -2.95
C ASN A 60 -10.45 -0.88 -2.84
N PHE A 61 -11.22 -0.50 -3.86
CA PHE A 61 -12.63 -0.85 -4.03
C PHE A 61 -12.84 -1.50 -5.41
N PRO A 62 -13.57 -2.61 -5.53
CA PRO A 62 -14.18 -3.42 -4.47
C PRO A 62 -13.19 -4.30 -3.67
N GLY A 63 -13.71 -4.90 -2.60
CA GLY A 63 -12.97 -5.77 -1.68
C GLY A 63 -12.55 -7.14 -2.24
N ILE A 64 -12.04 -8.01 -1.35
CA ILE A 64 -11.53 -9.33 -1.73
C ILE A 64 -12.69 -10.23 -2.16
N ASP A 65 -12.50 -10.97 -3.26
CA ASP A 65 -13.53 -11.83 -3.85
C ASP A 65 -14.14 -12.80 -2.82
N ARG A 66 -15.46 -12.99 -2.94
CA ARG A 66 -16.26 -13.79 -1.99
C ARG A 66 -15.90 -15.28 -2.01
N SER A 67 -15.24 -15.78 -3.06
CA SER A 67 -14.76 -17.15 -3.07
C SER A 67 -13.57 -17.39 -2.16
N ILE A 68 -12.91 -16.32 -1.67
CA ILE A 68 -11.77 -16.40 -0.76
C ILE A 68 -12.27 -16.39 0.69
N SER A 69 -11.97 -17.47 1.42
CA SER A 69 -12.36 -17.61 2.82
C SER A 69 -11.62 -16.62 3.72
N GLU A 70 -12.26 -16.22 4.83
CA GLU A 70 -11.62 -15.35 5.85
C GLU A 70 -10.32 -15.97 6.38
N LYS A 71 -10.27 -17.29 6.53
CA LYS A 71 -9.05 -18.00 6.92
C LYS A 71 -7.91 -17.77 5.92
N THR A 72 -8.21 -17.89 4.63
CA THR A 72 -7.22 -17.66 3.56
C THR A 72 -6.76 -16.20 3.53
N ILE A 73 -7.67 -15.26 3.78
CA ILE A 73 -7.36 -13.82 3.87
C ILE A 73 -6.40 -13.56 5.04
N ALA A 74 -6.74 -14.06 6.23
CA ALA A 74 -5.92 -13.93 7.42
C ALA A 74 -4.54 -14.60 7.28
N GLU A 75 -4.45 -15.74 6.59
CA GLU A 75 -3.16 -16.38 6.28
C GLU A 75 -2.30 -15.53 5.33
N GLY A 76 -2.93 -14.76 4.44
CA GLY A 76 -2.28 -13.79 3.57
C GLY A 76 -1.23 -14.38 2.64
N LYS A 77 -1.29 -15.69 2.33
CA LYS A 77 -0.27 -16.41 1.54
C LYS A 77 -0.53 -16.35 0.04
N SER A 78 -1.76 -16.63 -0.39
CA SER A 78 -2.17 -16.59 -1.79
C SER A 78 -3.69 -16.53 -1.89
N PHE A 79 -4.21 -15.68 -2.77
CA PHE A 79 -5.65 -15.58 -3.04
C PHE A 79 -5.93 -16.12 -4.43
N VAL A 80 -6.46 -17.34 -4.49
CA VAL A 80 -6.85 -17.97 -5.75
C VAL A 80 -8.35 -17.76 -5.97
N SER A 81 -8.71 -16.74 -6.76
CA SER A 81 -10.09 -16.56 -7.21
C SER A 81 -10.29 -17.15 -8.59
N ARG A 82 -11.50 -17.66 -8.85
CA ARG A 82 -11.93 -18.10 -10.18
C ARG A 82 -12.27 -16.94 -11.11
N TYR A 83 -12.53 -15.75 -10.57
CA TYR A 83 -12.99 -14.59 -11.33
C TYR A 83 -11.98 -13.44 -11.24
N TYR A 84 -11.26 -13.21 -12.34
CA TYR A 84 -10.43 -12.03 -12.50
C TYR A 84 -11.30 -10.83 -12.88
N ARG A 85 -11.39 -9.85 -11.96
CA ARG A 85 -12.21 -8.63 -12.15
C ARG A 85 -11.89 -7.91 -13.46
N ASN A 86 -10.60 -7.66 -13.70
CA ASN A 86 -10.11 -6.94 -14.87
C ASN A 86 -9.14 -7.82 -15.66
N ARG A 87 -9.67 -8.82 -16.37
CA ARG A 87 -8.84 -9.74 -17.17
C ARG A 87 -7.96 -8.99 -18.19
N ARG A 88 -8.52 -7.96 -18.86
CA ARG A 88 -7.78 -7.12 -19.82
C ARG A 88 -6.62 -6.36 -19.17
N LEU A 89 -6.80 -5.85 -17.95
CA LEU A 89 -5.71 -5.22 -17.19
C LEU A 89 -4.60 -6.23 -16.90
N GLY A 90 -4.96 -7.43 -16.46
CA GLY A 90 -3.99 -8.50 -16.20
C GLY A 90 -3.23 -8.91 -17.46
N GLU A 91 -3.92 -9.06 -18.59
CA GLU A 91 -3.30 -9.34 -19.89
C GLU A 91 -2.35 -8.20 -20.31
N PHE A 92 -2.78 -6.94 -20.18
CA PHE A 92 -1.96 -5.76 -20.48
C PHE A 92 -0.71 -5.67 -19.59
N LEU A 93 -0.84 -5.88 -18.28
CA LEU A 93 0.31 -5.88 -17.37
C LEU A 93 1.27 -7.02 -17.66
N LYS A 94 0.76 -8.16 -18.13
CA LYS A 94 1.59 -9.30 -18.55
C LYS A 94 2.35 -9.02 -19.85
N GLU A 95 1.73 -8.35 -20.82
CA GLU A 95 2.41 -7.90 -22.05
C GLU A 95 3.55 -6.90 -21.76
N LEU A 96 3.44 -6.15 -20.66
CA LEU A 96 4.47 -5.21 -20.20
C LEU A 96 5.52 -5.84 -19.26
N ASP A 97 5.50 -7.16 -19.04
CA ASP A 97 6.35 -7.87 -18.09
C ASP A 97 6.25 -7.33 -16.63
N LEU A 98 5.12 -6.70 -16.29
CA LEU A 98 4.83 -6.18 -14.94
C LEU A 98 4.04 -7.18 -14.09
N SER A 99 3.53 -8.25 -14.69
CA SER A 99 2.84 -9.32 -13.97
C SER A 99 3.00 -10.67 -14.69
N GLU A 100 3.18 -11.74 -13.93
CA GLU A 100 3.36 -13.08 -14.48
C GLU A 100 2.01 -13.81 -14.72
N GLY A 101 0.95 -13.33 -14.08
CA GLY A 101 -0.36 -14.01 -13.98
C GLY A 101 -0.39 -15.04 -12.84
N HIS A 102 -1.50 -15.80 -12.71
CA HIS A 102 -1.64 -16.93 -11.77
C HIS A 102 -1.65 -16.61 -10.26
N SER A 103 -2.06 -15.41 -9.86
CA SER A 103 -2.20 -15.05 -8.44
C SER A 103 -0.87 -15.06 -7.65
N SER A 104 0.27 -14.85 -8.34
CA SER A 104 1.61 -14.82 -7.72
C SER A 104 1.91 -13.54 -6.95
N GLY A 105 1.21 -12.43 -7.22
CA GLY A 105 1.54 -11.13 -6.62
C GLY A 105 1.55 -11.11 -5.08
N ILE A 106 0.60 -11.78 -4.42
CA ILE A 106 0.58 -11.87 -2.94
C ILE A 106 1.76 -12.70 -2.43
N PRO A 107 2.01 -13.93 -2.94
CA PRO A 107 3.23 -14.67 -2.64
C PRO A 107 4.51 -13.83 -2.81
N THR A 108 4.65 -13.12 -3.94
CA THR A 108 5.82 -12.28 -4.21
C THR A 108 5.98 -11.18 -3.17
N ILE A 109 4.91 -10.46 -2.82
CA ILE A 109 4.97 -9.42 -1.77
C ILE A 109 5.45 -10.02 -0.45
N GLN A 110 4.89 -11.17 -0.05
CA GLN A 110 5.27 -11.82 1.20
C GLN A 110 6.73 -12.27 1.20
N GLU A 111 7.18 -12.86 0.08
CA GLU A 111 8.55 -13.34 -0.08
C GLU A 111 9.56 -12.19 -0.08
N GLU A 112 9.29 -11.09 -0.78
CA GLU A 112 10.18 -9.93 -0.82
C GLU A 112 10.25 -9.21 0.54
N LEU A 113 9.13 -9.14 1.27
CA LEU A 113 9.12 -8.63 2.64
C LEU A 113 9.97 -9.52 3.56
N GLU A 114 9.80 -10.84 3.48
CA GLU A 114 10.57 -11.80 4.28
C GLU A 114 12.07 -11.73 3.97
N LYS A 115 12.45 -11.68 2.68
CA LYS A 115 13.86 -11.53 2.25
C LYS A 115 14.50 -10.27 2.81
N ASN A 116 13.73 -9.18 2.88
CA ASN A 116 14.20 -7.92 3.44
C ASN A 116 14.03 -7.84 4.97
N GLY A 117 13.72 -8.93 5.67
CA GLY A 117 13.54 -8.93 7.13
C GLY A 117 12.34 -8.11 7.62
N SER A 118 11.44 -7.72 6.72
CA SER A 118 10.26 -6.93 7.02
C SER A 118 9.12 -7.80 7.55
N PRO A 119 8.21 -7.27 8.37
CA PRO A 119 7.03 -7.99 8.81
C PRO A 119 6.11 -8.27 7.62
N ARG A 120 5.31 -9.33 7.73
CA ARG A 120 4.41 -9.75 6.66
C ARG A 120 3.32 -8.72 6.42
N ALA A 121 2.92 -8.58 5.15
CA ALA A 121 1.75 -7.78 4.79
C ALA A 121 0.47 -8.43 5.32
N GLU A 122 -0.42 -7.61 5.86
CA GLU A 122 -1.72 -8.00 6.38
C GLU A 122 -2.83 -7.58 5.42
N PHE A 123 -3.84 -8.43 5.26
CA PHE A 123 -4.94 -8.21 4.32
C PHE A 123 -6.27 -8.19 5.06
N PHE A 124 -7.07 -7.18 4.76
CA PHE A 124 -8.38 -6.97 5.38
C PHE A 124 -9.43 -6.73 4.30
N THR A 125 -10.64 -7.17 4.61
CA THR A 125 -11.84 -6.86 3.83
C THR A 125 -13.02 -6.81 4.81
N ASP A 126 -13.99 -5.95 4.55
CA ASP A 126 -15.22 -5.94 5.35
C ASP A 126 -16.12 -7.14 5.00
N GLU A 127 -17.05 -7.49 5.89
CA GLU A 127 -17.97 -8.63 5.69
C GLU A 127 -18.76 -8.56 4.37
N ASN A 128 -19.07 -7.35 3.90
CA ASN A 128 -19.80 -7.15 2.64
C ASN A 128 -18.88 -7.16 1.41
N ARG A 129 -17.56 -7.29 1.60
CA ARG A 129 -16.52 -7.26 0.55
C ARG A 129 -16.55 -5.98 -0.29
N ARG A 130 -16.87 -4.85 0.34
CA ARG A 130 -16.94 -3.52 -0.30
C ARG A 130 -15.55 -2.95 -0.51
N ALA A 131 -14.65 -3.12 0.45
CA ALA A 131 -13.30 -2.57 0.41
C ALA A 131 -12.26 -3.63 0.76
N MET A 132 -11.06 -3.46 0.22
CA MET A 132 -9.87 -4.21 0.59
C MET A 132 -8.85 -3.24 1.15
N ARG A 133 -8.22 -3.61 2.26
CA ARG A 133 -7.05 -2.91 2.82
C ARG A 133 -5.87 -3.86 2.88
N ILE A 134 -4.72 -3.40 2.43
CA ILE A 134 -3.42 -4.04 2.62
C ILE A 134 -2.65 -3.17 3.60
N ARG A 135 -2.16 -3.74 4.70
CA ARG A 135 -1.23 -3.05 5.61
C ARG A 135 0.15 -3.67 5.44
N ILE A 136 1.13 -2.85 5.10
CA ILE A 136 2.54 -3.23 5.03
C ILE A 136 3.23 -2.54 6.22
N PRO A 137 3.61 -3.28 7.27
CA PRO A 137 4.28 -2.68 8.42
C PRO A 137 5.65 -2.11 8.04
N ILE A 138 6.08 -1.07 8.75
CA ILE A 138 7.43 -0.52 8.61
C ILE A 138 8.47 -1.56 9.03
N HIS A 139 9.66 -1.44 8.45
CA HIS A 139 10.79 -2.30 8.81
C HIS A 139 11.25 -2.02 10.27
N PRO A 140 11.48 -3.07 11.11
CA PRO A 140 11.84 -2.90 12.52
C PRO A 140 13.11 -2.06 12.74
N ALA A 141 14.13 -2.21 11.90
CA ALA A 141 15.35 -1.41 11.99
C ALA A 141 15.09 0.11 11.88
N ILE A 142 14.04 0.54 11.19
CA ILE A 142 13.68 1.97 11.12
C ILE A 142 13.01 2.40 12.43
N LEU A 143 12.15 1.55 13.02
CA LEU A 143 11.54 1.84 14.33
C LEU A 143 12.59 1.97 15.43
N GLU A 144 13.58 1.09 15.45
CA GLU A 144 14.69 1.14 16.41
C GLU A 144 15.48 2.46 16.30
N GLU A 145 15.77 2.93 15.08
CA GLU A 145 16.42 4.23 14.86
C GLU A 145 15.56 5.40 15.37
N TYR A 146 14.24 5.37 15.13
CA TYR A 146 13.32 6.39 15.64
C TYR A 146 13.21 6.39 17.17
N GLU A 147 13.15 5.22 17.81
CA GLU A 147 13.12 5.11 19.28
C GLU A 147 14.43 5.62 19.89
N LEU A 148 15.58 5.28 19.29
CA LEU A 148 16.89 5.76 19.73
C LEU A 148 17.06 7.28 19.55
N GLU A 149 16.58 7.87 18.45
CA GLU A 149 16.62 9.33 18.26
C GLU A 149 15.73 10.05 19.28
N ASN A 150 14.53 9.54 19.54
CA ASN A 150 13.61 10.11 20.52
C ASN A 150 14.15 10.00 21.96
N ASP A 151 14.75 8.86 22.33
CA ASP A 151 15.38 8.70 23.64
C ASP A 151 16.57 9.64 23.84
N ASN A 152 17.38 9.86 22.79
CA ASN A 152 18.49 10.82 22.83
C ASN A 152 17.98 12.28 22.95
N LEU A 153 16.88 12.64 22.29
CA LEU A 153 16.23 13.95 22.43
C LEU A 153 15.74 14.17 23.87
N LEU A 154 15.05 13.19 24.46
CA LEU A 154 14.57 13.24 25.84
C LEU A 154 15.72 13.35 26.86
N GLN A 155 16.81 12.60 26.67
CA GLN A 155 17.99 12.68 27.55
C GLN A 155 18.71 14.03 27.44
N ASN A 156 18.76 14.62 26.25
CA ASN A 156 19.33 15.94 26.04
C ASN A 156 18.49 17.03 26.72
N GLU A 157 17.16 16.99 26.62
CA GLU A 157 16.28 17.94 27.31
C GLU A 157 16.38 17.83 28.85
N THR A 158 16.44 16.60 29.38
CA THR A 158 16.55 16.36 30.84
C THR A 158 17.89 16.82 31.42
N SER A 159 18.95 16.84 30.60
CA SER A 159 20.29 17.30 31.02
C SER A 159 20.49 18.82 30.94
N PHE A 160 19.59 19.56 30.26
CA PHE A 160 19.54 21.02 30.33
C PHE A 160 18.81 21.54 31.59
N GLU A 161 17.81 20.81 32.11
CA GLU A 161 17.05 21.23 33.30
C GLU A 161 17.81 21.05 34.62
N THR A 162 18.79 20.14 34.68
CA THR A 162 19.55 19.84 35.92
C THR A 162 20.80 20.73 36.12
N LYS A 163 21.14 21.59 35.16
CA LYS A 163 22.29 22.53 35.26
C LYS A 163 21.94 23.93 35.79
N GLY A 164 20.72 24.12 36.28
CA GLY A 164 20.24 25.43 36.73
C GLY A 164 19.77 25.46 38.19
N PHE A 165 20.60 25.05 39.17
CA PHE A 165 20.48 25.46 40.57
C PHE A 165 21.85 25.45 41.27
#